data_AF-A0A919PQJ6-F1
#
_entry.id   AF-A0A919PQJ6-F1
#
_cell.length_a   1.000
_cell.length_b   1.000
_cell.length_c   1.000
_cell.angle_alpha   90.00
_cell.angle_beta   90.00
_cell.angle_gamma   90.00
#
_symmetry.space_group_name_H-M   'P 1'
#
loop_
_entity.id
_entity.type
_entity.pdbx_description
1 polymer ?
#
loop_
_entity_poly.entity_id
_entity_poly.type
_entity_poly.pdbx_seq_one_letter_code
_entity_poly.pdbx_strand_id
1 'polypeptide(L)'
;MELHQAVVAPWPVATLALEPAEVQTRLGLRFTEVPGNLGDELLAYGQLSDGTVLGFSRLIGHRRPGVDVSQYARRAPRDVLTELLFETGLSHDEVSWRAPSDDADDGRLWARTNAEAYAYFLLHRQPGDPHPDLTQNLTIVRDREDPDVRSVQFLDFIIHLRARPFPLTSIGTGSYSEPDDPPSGIIDPGGWMFLATQWEASANELLQAYGPRIISVDEYWAVYYPLLQLENTADEALRFLPPDVDEMPVRMFWTPIGLWMRRRNPHAFNRAVLSAKSTEYRTAFPEFLRIYGPPPK
;
A
#
# COMPACT_ATOMS: atom_id res chain seq x y z
N MET A 1 -37.80 -9.92 25.54
CA MET A 1 -37.40 -9.55 24.17
C MET A 1 -35.91 -9.84 24.08
N GLU A 2 -35.59 -11.09 23.73
CA GLU A 2 -34.20 -11.54 23.62
C GLU A 2 -33.63 -11.02 22.30
N LEU A 3 -32.64 -10.14 22.37
CA LEU A 3 -31.80 -9.79 21.23
C LEU A 3 -30.95 -11.02 20.93
N HIS A 4 -31.38 -11.85 19.99
CA HIS A 4 -30.47 -12.75 19.28
C HIS A 4 -29.41 -11.85 18.63
N GLN A 5 -28.24 -11.76 19.26
CA GLN A 5 -27.06 -11.21 18.60
C GLN A 5 -26.88 -12.05 17.34
N ALA A 6 -27.10 -11.43 16.18
CA ALA A 6 -26.81 -12.07 14.90
C ALA A 6 -25.34 -12.48 14.95
N VAL A 7 -25.09 -13.78 15.03
CA VAL A 7 -23.75 -14.34 14.89
C VAL A 7 -23.35 -14.00 13.46
N VAL A 8 -22.54 -12.95 13.31
CA VAL A 8 -22.01 -12.56 12.01
C VAL A 8 -21.24 -13.77 11.50
N ALA A 9 -21.70 -14.31 10.36
CA ALA A 9 -21.04 -15.44 9.75
C ALA A 9 -19.56 -15.09 9.53
N PRO A 10 -18.64 -16.00 9.87
CA PRO A 10 -17.21 -15.78 9.68
C PRO A 10 -16.93 -15.57 8.18
N TRP A 11 -16.18 -14.53 7.86
CA TRP A 11 -15.88 -14.17 6.46
C TRP A 11 -14.57 -14.82 6.02
N PRO A 12 -14.50 -15.42 4.83
CA PRO A 12 -13.24 -15.89 4.26
C PRO A 12 -12.30 -14.71 4.05
N VAL A 13 -11.12 -14.77 4.67
CA VAL A 13 -10.03 -13.80 4.53
C VAL A 13 -8.99 -14.23 3.49
N ALA A 14 -8.88 -15.52 3.22
CA ALA A 14 -8.00 -16.08 2.19
C ALA A 14 -8.48 -17.43 1.67
N THR A 15 -7.83 -17.93 0.64
CA THR A 15 -7.91 -19.30 0.12
C THR A 15 -6.50 -19.83 0.00
N LEU A 16 -6.19 -20.91 0.72
CA LEU A 16 -4.94 -21.65 0.59
C LEU A 16 -4.94 -22.40 -0.74
N ALA A 17 -3.82 -22.37 -1.46
CA ALA A 17 -3.55 -23.21 -2.63
C ALA A 17 -3.15 -24.64 -2.23
N LEU A 18 -3.80 -25.16 -1.18
CA LEU A 18 -3.59 -26.48 -0.61
C LEU A 18 -4.92 -27.22 -0.56
N GLU A 19 -4.90 -28.51 -0.85
CA GLU A 19 -6.06 -29.38 -0.65
C GLU A 19 -6.21 -29.77 0.82
N PRO A 20 -7.42 -30.16 1.28
CA PRO A 20 -7.67 -30.48 2.68
C PRO A 20 -6.65 -31.45 3.29
N ALA A 21 -6.25 -32.51 2.59
CA ALA A 21 -5.27 -33.48 3.08
C ALA A 21 -3.87 -32.87 3.34
N GLU A 22 -3.46 -31.90 2.52
CA GLU A 22 -2.20 -31.17 2.70
C GLU A 22 -2.28 -30.24 3.90
N VAL A 23 -3.41 -29.54 4.07
CA VAL A 23 -3.70 -28.71 5.25
C VAL A 23 -3.70 -29.57 6.52
N GLN A 24 -4.30 -30.76 6.51
CA GLN A 24 -4.25 -31.68 7.65
C GLN A 24 -2.82 -32.08 8.02
N THR A 25 -2.03 -32.42 7.00
CA THR A 25 -0.66 -32.90 7.20
C THR A 25 0.25 -31.78 7.72
N ARG A 26 0.15 -30.58 7.14
CA ARG A 26 1.02 -29.45 7.47
C ARG A 26 0.61 -28.76 8.77
N LEU A 27 -0.69 -28.57 8.98
CA LEU A 27 -1.21 -27.77 10.09
C LEU A 27 -1.68 -28.62 11.28
N GLY A 28 -1.63 -29.96 11.15
CA GLY A 28 -2.13 -30.87 12.19
C GLY A 28 -3.65 -30.79 12.39
N LEU A 29 -4.38 -30.28 11.40
CA LEU A 29 -5.83 -30.09 11.48
C LEU A 29 -6.59 -31.36 11.12
N ARG A 30 -7.85 -31.46 11.57
CA ARG A 30 -8.75 -32.55 11.19
C ARG A 30 -10.00 -31.98 10.55
N PHE A 31 -10.19 -32.27 9.26
CA PHE A 31 -11.43 -31.93 8.57
C PHE A 31 -12.53 -32.92 8.93
N THR A 32 -13.73 -32.38 9.12
CA THR A 32 -14.97 -33.13 9.30
C THR A 32 -15.95 -32.69 8.25
N GLU A 33 -16.68 -33.63 7.67
CA GLU A 33 -17.77 -33.34 6.75
C GLU A 33 -18.98 -32.82 7.51
N VAL A 34 -19.48 -31.67 7.10
CA VAL A 34 -20.61 -30.97 7.71
C VAL A 34 -21.62 -30.67 6.60
N PRO A 35 -22.89 -31.06 6.77
CA PRO A 35 -23.92 -30.70 5.79
C PRO A 35 -24.15 -29.18 5.82
N GLY A 36 -24.03 -28.53 4.67
CA GLY A 36 -24.19 -27.09 4.49
C GLY A 36 -25.35 -26.74 3.55
N ASN A 37 -25.92 -25.53 3.71
CA ASN A 37 -27.01 -25.05 2.87
C ASN A 37 -26.62 -24.86 1.39
N LEU A 38 -25.30 -24.78 1.12
CA LEU A 38 -24.72 -24.62 -0.22
C LEU A 38 -24.07 -25.92 -0.73
N GLY A 39 -24.24 -27.02 -0.02
CA GLY A 39 -23.59 -28.32 -0.26
C GLY A 39 -22.88 -28.83 0.99
N ASP A 40 -22.47 -30.10 0.97
CA ASP A 40 -21.63 -30.67 2.04
C ASP A 40 -20.26 -29.97 2.02
N GLU A 41 -19.76 -29.61 3.19
CA GLU A 41 -18.50 -28.90 3.38
C GLU A 41 -17.55 -29.72 4.24
N LEU A 42 -16.27 -29.77 3.88
CA LEU A 42 -15.22 -30.16 4.80
C LEU A 42 -14.81 -28.94 5.62
N LEU A 43 -14.87 -29.07 6.94
CA LEU A 43 -14.54 -28.00 7.88
C LEU A 43 -13.49 -28.46 8.89
N ALA A 44 -12.50 -27.61 9.16
CA ALA A 44 -11.57 -27.74 10.26
C ALA A 44 -11.44 -26.41 11.01
N TYR A 45 -11.02 -26.46 12.27
CA TYR A 45 -10.75 -25.27 13.08
C TYR A 45 -9.32 -25.29 13.59
N GLY A 46 -8.64 -24.15 13.48
CA GLY A 46 -7.32 -23.91 14.04
C GLY A 46 -7.35 -22.69 14.96
N GLN A 47 -6.30 -22.55 15.76
CA GLN A 47 -6.11 -21.38 16.61
C GLN A 47 -4.66 -20.89 16.45
N LEU A 48 -4.48 -19.60 16.20
CA LEU A 48 -3.17 -18.96 16.20
C LEU A 48 -2.65 -18.79 17.64
N SER A 49 -1.36 -18.53 17.81
CA SER A 49 -0.72 -18.41 19.12
C SER A 49 -1.28 -17.26 19.96
N ASP A 50 -1.79 -16.19 19.33
CA ASP A 50 -2.49 -15.09 20.01
C ASP A 50 -3.92 -15.42 20.46
N GLY A 51 -4.41 -16.63 20.16
CA GLY A 51 -5.74 -17.12 20.50
C GLY A 51 -6.80 -16.89 19.41
N THR A 52 -6.44 -16.30 18.27
CA THR A 52 -7.36 -16.08 17.13
C THR A 52 -7.83 -17.41 16.54
N VAL A 53 -9.15 -17.61 16.51
CA VAL A 53 -9.76 -18.82 15.95
C VAL A 53 -9.98 -18.65 14.45
N LEU A 54 -9.52 -19.65 13.69
CA LEU A 54 -9.65 -19.76 12.24
C LEU A 54 -10.51 -20.97 11.88
N GLY A 55 -11.34 -20.81 10.85
CA GLY A 55 -12.04 -21.90 10.18
C GLY A 55 -11.42 -22.14 8.82
N PHE A 56 -11.25 -23.39 8.47
CA PHE A 56 -10.74 -23.85 7.19
C PHE A 56 -11.86 -24.64 6.52
N SER A 57 -12.38 -24.17 5.41
CA SER A 57 -13.53 -24.77 4.74
C SER A 57 -13.28 -25.11 3.28
N ARG A 58 -13.96 -26.17 2.80
CA ARG A 58 -13.91 -26.66 1.43
C ARG A 58 -15.27 -27.24 1.05
N LEU A 59 -15.93 -26.65 0.05
CA LEU A 59 -17.16 -27.22 -0.52
C LEU A 59 -16.85 -28.53 -1.27
N ILE A 60 -17.53 -29.61 -0.89
CA ILE A 60 -17.39 -30.93 -1.53
C ILE A 60 -17.99 -30.85 -2.95
N GLY A 61 -17.23 -31.34 -3.93
CA GLY A 61 -17.64 -31.31 -5.34
C GLY A 61 -17.42 -29.97 -6.06
N HIS A 62 -16.94 -28.92 -5.37
CA HIS A 62 -16.65 -27.64 -5.99
C HIS A 62 -15.37 -27.69 -6.86
N ARG A 63 -15.41 -27.13 -8.08
CA ARG A 63 -14.31 -27.26 -9.06
C ARG A 63 -13.08 -26.39 -8.77
N ARG A 64 -13.26 -25.23 -8.15
CA ARG A 64 -12.16 -24.34 -7.76
C ARG A 64 -11.29 -25.08 -6.74
N PRO A 65 -9.98 -25.25 -6.89
CA PRO A 65 -9.12 -25.92 -5.89
C PRO A 65 -8.92 -25.08 -4.62
N GLY A 66 -8.39 -25.68 -3.57
CA GLY A 66 -7.96 -24.97 -2.36
C GLY A 66 -8.97 -24.89 -1.21
N VAL A 67 -8.47 -24.43 -0.05
CA VAL A 67 -9.21 -24.35 1.23
C VAL A 67 -9.40 -22.89 1.63
N ASP A 68 -10.63 -22.48 1.90
CA ASP A 68 -10.95 -21.14 2.37
C ASP A 68 -10.61 -20.99 3.86
N VAL A 69 -9.96 -19.88 4.22
CA VAL A 69 -9.63 -19.53 5.60
C VAL A 69 -10.54 -18.39 6.03
N SER A 70 -11.30 -18.58 7.09
CA SER A 70 -12.17 -17.57 7.69
C SER A 70 -11.71 -17.28 9.10
N GLN A 71 -11.78 -16.01 9.53
CA GLN A 71 -11.51 -15.65 10.92
C GLN A 71 -12.81 -15.46 11.70
N TYR A 72 -12.79 -15.81 12.97
CA TYR A 72 -13.92 -15.60 13.91
C TYR A 72 -13.66 -14.44 14.87
N ALA A 73 -12.53 -13.74 14.72
CA ALA A 73 -12.15 -12.57 15.51
C ALA A 73 -12.38 -11.26 14.73
N ARG A 74 -12.45 -10.12 15.45
CA ARG A 74 -12.48 -8.78 14.86
C ARG A 74 -11.07 -8.23 14.63
N ARG A 75 -10.16 -9.04 14.08
CA ARG A 75 -8.82 -8.59 13.70
C ARG A 75 -8.79 -8.15 12.24
N ALA A 76 -7.84 -7.28 11.90
CA ALA A 76 -7.62 -6.94 10.51
C ALA A 76 -7.21 -8.23 9.74
N PRO A 77 -7.85 -8.55 8.60
CA PRO A 77 -7.52 -9.75 7.82
C PRO A 77 -6.04 -9.89 7.49
N ARG A 78 -5.35 -8.76 7.26
CA ARG A 78 -3.91 -8.72 7.01
C ARG A 78 -3.09 -9.30 8.17
N ASP A 79 -3.38 -8.87 9.39
CA ASP A 79 -2.62 -9.27 10.58
C ASP A 79 -2.77 -10.78 10.84
N VAL A 80 -4.02 -11.27 10.72
CA VAL A 80 -4.33 -12.70 10.85
C VAL A 80 -3.55 -13.53 9.84
N LEU A 81 -3.44 -13.04 8.60
CA LEU A 81 -2.76 -13.77 7.54
C LEU A 81 -1.24 -13.68 7.64
N THR A 82 -0.68 -12.54 8.06
CA THR A 82 0.75 -12.46 8.39
C THR A 82 1.14 -13.46 9.48
N GLU A 83 0.32 -13.56 10.53
CA GLU A 83 0.55 -14.49 11.63
C GLU A 83 0.33 -15.94 11.21
N LEU A 84 -0.72 -16.22 10.44
CA LEU A 84 -0.95 -17.54 9.85
C LEU A 84 0.26 -17.99 9.03
N LEU A 85 0.77 -17.17 8.11
CA LEU A 85 1.94 -17.50 7.28
C LEU A 85 3.17 -17.77 8.16
N PHE A 86 3.40 -16.95 9.18
CA PHE A 86 4.51 -17.10 10.11
C PHE A 86 4.43 -18.41 10.91
N GLU A 87 3.28 -18.73 11.50
CA GLU A 87 3.13 -19.91 12.37
C GLU A 87 3.09 -21.23 11.61
N THR A 88 2.57 -21.21 10.39
CA THR A 88 2.39 -22.42 9.58
C THR A 88 3.55 -22.68 8.63
N GLY A 89 4.46 -21.72 8.47
CA GLY A 89 5.53 -21.76 7.48
C GLY A 89 4.99 -21.84 6.04
N LEU A 90 3.74 -21.42 5.81
CA LEU A 90 3.19 -21.25 4.48
C LEU A 90 3.87 -20.10 3.77
N SER A 91 4.15 -20.25 2.48
CA SER A 91 4.67 -19.16 1.66
C SER A 91 3.55 -18.32 1.07
N HIS A 92 3.86 -17.10 0.64
CA HIS A 92 2.88 -16.16 0.11
C HIS A 92 2.20 -16.64 -1.18
N ASP A 93 2.86 -17.48 -1.98
CA ASP A 93 2.31 -18.11 -3.19
C ASP A 93 1.33 -19.26 -2.88
N GLU A 94 1.38 -19.81 -1.65
CA GLU A 94 0.45 -20.83 -1.18
C GLU A 94 -0.86 -20.24 -0.64
N VAL A 95 -1.01 -18.91 -0.64
CA VAL A 95 -2.16 -18.20 -0.09
C VAL A 95 -2.67 -17.13 -1.04
N SER A 96 -3.89 -17.33 -1.56
CA SER A 96 -4.60 -16.32 -2.35
C SER A 96 -5.57 -15.53 -1.48
N TRP A 97 -5.44 -14.22 -1.48
CA TRP A 97 -6.21 -13.33 -0.61
C TRP A 97 -7.64 -13.17 -1.14
N ARG A 98 -8.65 -13.20 -0.27
CA ARG A 98 -10.01 -12.78 -0.61
C ARG A 98 -10.29 -11.46 0.06
N ALA A 99 -10.55 -10.43 -0.74
CA ALA A 99 -11.15 -9.22 -0.21
C ALA A 99 -12.55 -9.56 0.35
N PRO A 100 -12.98 -8.97 1.48
CA PRO A 100 -14.35 -9.13 1.97
C PRO A 100 -15.35 -8.69 0.88
N SER A 101 -16.38 -9.50 0.59
CA SER A 101 -17.34 -9.20 -0.47
C SER A 101 -18.48 -8.26 -0.02
N ASP A 102 -18.55 -7.09 -0.66
CA ASP A 102 -19.66 -6.28 -1.18
C ASP A 102 -21.01 -6.05 -0.47
N ASP A 103 -21.41 -6.75 0.60
CA ASP A 103 -22.67 -6.39 1.29
C ASP A 103 -22.49 -5.40 2.46
N ALA A 104 -21.27 -4.88 2.66
CA ALA A 104 -21.01 -3.81 3.60
C ALA A 104 -20.15 -2.72 2.95
N ASP A 105 -20.84 -1.78 2.32
CA ASP A 105 -20.47 -0.39 2.03
C ASP A 105 -19.06 -0.10 1.47
N ASP A 106 -19.10 0.29 0.20
CA ASP A 106 -18.20 1.15 -0.55
C ASP A 106 -16.93 0.54 -1.17
N GLY A 107 -17.12 -0.09 -2.34
CA GLY A 107 -16.05 -0.40 -3.31
C GLY A 107 -15.32 0.83 -3.89
N ARG A 108 -15.56 2.05 -3.36
CA ARG A 108 -14.88 3.29 -3.74
C ARG A 108 -13.71 3.67 -2.83
N LEU A 109 -13.34 2.83 -1.84
CA LEU A 109 -12.33 3.21 -0.85
C LEU A 109 -10.90 2.71 -1.09
N TRP A 110 -10.62 1.90 -2.12
CA TRP A 110 -9.26 1.35 -2.29
C TRP A 110 -8.87 1.22 -3.76
N ALA A 111 -8.08 2.18 -4.23
CA ALA A 111 -7.35 2.05 -5.49
C ALA A 111 -6.31 0.93 -5.36
N ARG A 112 -6.26 0.00 -6.33
CA ARG A 112 -5.32 -1.13 -6.31
C ARG A 112 -3.93 -0.70 -6.79
N THR A 113 -3.87 0.42 -7.51
CA THR A 113 -2.70 0.98 -8.18
C THR A 113 -2.81 2.54 -8.22
N ASN A 114 -1.72 3.29 -8.49
CA ASN A 114 -1.67 4.78 -8.39
C ASN A 114 -2.50 5.39 -9.51
N ALA A 115 -2.58 4.73 -10.66
CA ALA A 115 -3.43 5.09 -11.76
C ALA A 115 -4.86 5.02 -11.32
N GLU A 116 -5.22 3.95 -10.61
CA GLU A 116 -6.61 3.78 -10.18
C GLU A 116 -6.97 4.86 -9.18
N ALA A 117 -6.05 5.22 -8.28
CA ALA A 117 -6.23 6.33 -7.34
C ALA A 117 -6.35 7.68 -8.06
N TYR A 118 -5.46 7.92 -9.02
CA TYR A 118 -5.38 9.17 -9.76
C TYR A 118 -6.54 9.35 -10.74
N ALA A 119 -6.90 8.31 -11.49
CA ALA A 119 -8.08 8.29 -12.37
C ALA A 119 -9.38 8.45 -11.58
N TYR A 120 -9.48 7.84 -10.39
CA TYR A 120 -10.60 8.03 -9.49
C TYR A 120 -10.74 9.49 -9.04
N PHE A 121 -9.63 10.12 -8.61
CA PHE A 121 -9.61 11.53 -8.21
C PHE A 121 -10.04 12.47 -9.35
N LEU A 122 -9.56 12.22 -10.58
CA LEU A 122 -9.94 13.01 -11.76
C LEU A 122 -11.44 12.86 -12.09
N LEU A 123 -11.99 11.64 -12.03
CA LEU A 123 -13.39 11.35 -12.37
C LEU A 123 -14.41 11.85 -11.33
N HIS A 124 -13.99 12.12 -10.09
CA HIS A 124 -14.88 12.50 -8.97
C HIS A 124 -14.65 13.94 -8.49
N ARG A 125 -14.02 14.79 -9.30
CA ARG A 125 -13.84 16.22 -8.99
C ARG A 125 -15.18 16.96 -8.89
N GLN A 126 -15.25 17.88 -7.93
CA GLN A 126 -16.37 18.82 -7.82
C GLN A 126 -16.16 19.99 -8.81
N PRO A 127 -17.24 20.52 -9.41
CA PRO A 127 -17.15 21.73 -10.24
C PRO A 127 -16.55 22.91 -9.44
N GLY A 128 -15.46 23.51 -9.92
CA GLY A 128 -14.85 24.71 -9.33
C GLY A 128 -13.40 24.59 -8.85
N ASP A 129 -12.76 23.43 -9.01
CA ASP A 129 -11.35 23.24 -8.66
C ASP A 129 -10.39 24.04 -9.61
N PRO A 130 -9.28 24.61 -9.11
CA PRO A 130 -8.46 25.61 -9.84
C PRO A 130 -7.55 25.05 -10.94
N HIS A 131 -7.54 23.74 -11.16
CA HIS A 131 -6.80 23.10 -12.25
C HIS A 131 -7.72 22.94 -13.49
N PRO A 132 -7.17 22.92 -14.73
CA PRO A 132 -7.98 22.76 -15.94
C PRO A 132 -8.91 21.53 -15.85
N ASP A 133 -10.06 21.59 -16.52
CA ASP A 133 -11.03 20.49 -16.57
C ASP A 133 -10.45 19.32 -17.38
N LEU A 134 -9.74 18.45 -16.67
CA LEU A 134 -8.97 17.33 -17.21
C LEU A 134 -9.84 16.11 -17.57
N THR A 135 -11.12 16.11 -17.19
CA THR A 135 -12.04 14.98 -17.40
C THR A 135 -12.46 14.79 -18.86
N GLN A 136 -12.44 15.87 -19.65
CA GLN A 136 -12.89 15.86 -21.05
C GLN A 136 -11.94 15.08 -22.00
N ASN A 137 -10.74 14.73 -21.53
CA ASN A 137 -9.70 14.06 -22.33
C ASN A 137 -9.40 12.63 -21.87
N LEU A 138 -10.24 12.04 -21.01
CA LEU A 138 -10.03 10.70 -20.48
C LEU A 138 -10.76 9.66 -21.33
N THR A 139 -10.01 8.81 -22.04
CA THR A 139 -10.56 7.71 -22.84
C THR A 139 -10.11 6.37 -22.27
N ILE A 140 -11.06 5.53 -21.86
CA ILE A 140 -10.78 4.16 -21.40
C ILE A 140 -10.86 3.22 -22.60
N VAL A 141 -9.74 2.64 -22.99
CA VAL A 141 -9.61 1.69 -24.10
C VAL A 141 -9.29 0.31 -23.52
N ARG A 142 -10.11 -0.70 -23.85
CA ARG A 142 -9.72 -2.10 -23.55
C ARG A 142 -8.57 -2.49 -24.47
N ASP A 143 -7.49 -2.99 -23.88
CA ASP A 143 -6.42 -3.60 -24.66
C ASP A 143 -6.98 -4.84 -25.38
N ARG A 144 -6.69 -4.97 -26.67
CA ARG A 144 -7.19 -6.08 -27.51
C ARG A 144 -6.28 -7.31 -27.43
N GLU A 145 -5.03 -7.14 -27.04
CA GLU A 145 -4.01 -8.19 -27.01
C GLU A 145 -3.88 -8.80 -25.61
N ASP A 146 -4.14 -8.03 -24.56
CA ASP A 146 -4.22 -8.53 -23.18
C ASP A 146 -5.58 -8.20 -22.52
N PRO A 147 -6.50 -9.17 -22.40
CA PRO A 147 -7.81 -8.94 -21.79
C PRO A 147 -7.75 -8.61 -20.29
N ASP A 148 -6.60 -8.83 -19.64
CA ASP A 148 -6.32 -8.47 -18.26
C ASP A 148 -5.73 -7.04 -18.15
N VAL A 149 -5.59 -6.28 -19.25
CA VAL A 149 -5.13 -4.88 -19.24
C VAL A 149 -6.26 -3.93 -19.67
N ARG A 150 -6.40 -2.80 -18.99
CA ARG A 150 -7.24 -1.66 -19.40
C ARG A 150 -6.34 -0.46 -19.57
N SER A 151 -6.43 0.23 -20.69
CA SER A 151 -5.62 1.42 -20.94
C SER A 151 -6.46 2.65 -20.72
N VAL A 152 -6.02 3.59 -19.88
CA VAL A 152 -6.62 4.91 -19.72
C VAL A 152 -5.72 5.89 -20.42
N GLN A 153 -6.20 6.47 -21.51
CA GLN A 153 -5.47 7.52 -22.21
C GLN A 153 -5.82 8.87 -21.58
N PHE A 154 -4.78 9.63 -21.25
CA PHE A 154 -4.84 10.96 -20.67
C PHE A 154 -3.87 11.87 -21.41
N LEU A 155 -4.39 12.81 -22.21
CA LEU A 155 -3.57 13.62 -23.13
C LEU A 155 -2.68 12.71 -23.99
N ASP A 156 -1.36 12.91 -23.91
CA ASP A 156 -0.34 12.17 -24.67
C ASP A 156 0.17 10.92 -23.92
N PHE A 157 -0.37 10.64 -22.73
CA PHE A 157 0.03 9.53 -21.87
C PHE A 157 -0.99 8.40 -21.93
N ILE A 158 -0.49 7.16 -21.92
CA ILE A 158 -1.31 5.95 -21.83
C ILE A 158 -0.95 5.25 -20.52
N ILE A 159 -1.97 5.03 -19.70
CA ILE A 159 -1.86 4.40 -18.40
C ILE A 159 -2.41 2.97 -18.52
N HIS A 160 -1.59 1.95 -18.29
CA HIS A 160 -2.00 0.55 -18.41
C HIS A 160 -2.37 -0.04 -17.05
N LEU A 161 -3.66 -0.23 -16.79
CA LEU A 161 -4.21 -0.86 -15.60
C LEU A 161 -4.23 -2.37 -15.76
N ARG A 162 -3.51 -3.13 -14.93
CA ARG A 162 -3.64 -4.59 -14.87
C ARG A 162 -4.81 -5.01 -13.98
N ALA A 163 -5.56 -6.02 -14.42
CA ALA A 163 -6.69 -6.61 -13.69
C ALA A 163 -6.25 -7.47 -12.49
N ARG A 164 -4.97 -7.84 -12.42
CA ARG A 164 -4.40 -8.67 -11.34
C ARG A 164 -3.42 -7.86 -10.47
N PRO A 165 -3.38 -8.10 -9.15
CA PRO A 165 -2.48 -7.41 -8.23
C PRO A 165 -1.00 -7.63 -8.56
N PHE A 166 -0.17 -6.60 -8.37
CA PHE A 166 1.28 -6.68 -8.54
C PHE A 166 1.95 -7.42 -7.36
N PRO A 167 2.87 -8.37 -7.59
CA PRO A 167 3.60 -9.04 -6.51
C PRO A 167 4.67 -8.11 -5.93
N LEU A 168 4.59 -7.82 -4.62
CA LEU A 168 5.45 -6.90 -3.86
C LEU A 168 6.94 -7.34 -3.72
N THR A 169 7.39 -8.37 -4.44
CA THR A 169 8.71 -8.99 -4.24
C THR A 169 9.87 -8.29 -4.95
N SER A 170 9.63 -7.25 -5.74
CA SER A 170 10.67 -6.48 -6.43
C SER A 170 10.72 -5.05 -5.91
N ILE A 171 11.53 -4.81 -4.88
CA ILE A 171 11.95 -3.45 -4.48
C ILE A 171 12.95 -2.96 -5.54
N GLY A 172 12.43 -2.54 -6.70
CA GLY A 172 13.16 -1.77 -7.69
C GLY A 172 13.10 -0.28 -7.34
N THR A 173 14.04 0.51 -7.87
CA THR A 173 14.06 1.97 -7.84
C THR A 173 12.89 2.55 -8.64
N GLY A 174 11.66 2.41 -8.13
CA GLY A 174 10.42 2.87 -8.76
C GLY A 174 10.33 4.39 -8.77
N SER A 175 10.01 4.94 -9.94
CA SER A 175 9.77 6.37 -10.15
C SER A 175 8.38 6.78 -9.65
N TYR A 176 8.28 7.97 -9.04
CA TYR A 176 7.05 8.63 -8.55
C TYR A 176 5.98 8.93 -9.63
N SER A 177 6.25 8.57 -10.88
CA SER A 177 5.44 8.89 -12.06
C SER A 177 4.63 7.70 -12.57
N GLU A 178 4.77 6.52 -11.98
CA GLU A 178 4.06 5.34 -12.47
C GLU A 178 2.69 5.20 -11.82
N PRO A 179 1.66 5.08 -12.66
CA PRO A 179 0.29 5.07 -12.23
C PRO A 179 -0.04 3.63 -11.76
N ASP A 180 0.79 2.97 -10.95
CA ASP A 180 0.47 1.63 -10.43
C ASP A 180 0.67 1.40 -8.92
N ASP A 181 0.98 2.43 -8.13
CA ASP A 181 1.10 2.30 -6.67
C ASP A 181 -0.13 2.73 -5.80
N PRO A 182 -0.52 2.03 -4.73
CA PRO A 182 -1.50 2.55 -3.75
C PRO A 182 -0.94 3.79 -2.98
N PRO A 183 -1.69 4.49 -2.07
CA PRO A 183 -1.01 5.33 -1.06
C PRO A 183 0.01 4.43 -0.38
N SER A 184 1.29 4.73 -0.57
CA SER A 184 2.34 3.70 -0.56
C SER A 184 2.17 2.70 0.59
N GLY A 185 1.66 1.51 0.28
CA GLY A 185 1.68 0.38 1.22
C GLY A 185 3.11 -0.07 1.55
N ILE A 186 4.09 0.52 0.85
CA ILE A 186 5.52 0.20 0.81
C ILE A 186 6.33 1.09 1.76
N ILE A 187 5.85 2.31 2.08
CA ILE A 187 6.60 3.30 2.83
C ILE A 187 5.80 3.76 4.05
N ASP A 188 6.30 3.36 5.22
CA ASP A 188 5.88 3.89 6.51
C ASP A 188 6.61 5.23 6.82
N PRO A 189 6.38 5.89 7.98
CA PRO A 189 7.07 7.13 8.32
C PRO A 189 8.59 7.03 8.24
N GLY A 190 9.14 5.87 8.61
CA GLY A 190 10.57 5.62 8.55
C GLY A 190 11.09 5.48 7.12
N GLY A 191 10.31 4.90 6.21
CA GLY A 191 10.65 4.91 4.79
C GLY A 191 10.64 6.32 4.18
N TRP A 192 9.71 7.19 4.58
CA TRP A 192 9.69 8.60 4.14
C TRP A 192 10.94 9.34 4.61
N MET A 193 11.33 9.16 5.87
CA MET A 193 12.55 9.79 6.41
C MET A 193 13.83 9.20 5.82
N PHE A 194 13.82 7.92 5.40
CA PHE A 194 14.94 7.33 4.68
C PHE A 194 15.12 8.02 3.33
N LEU A 195 14.04 8.19 2.56
CA LEU A 195 14.07 8.91 1.28
C LEU A 195 14.50 10.37 1.45
N ALA A 196 13.99 11.06 2.47
CA ALA A 196 14.43 12.40 2.82
C ALA A 196 15.95 12.47 3.00
N THR A 197 16.52 11.50 3.74
CA THR A 197 17.97 11.42 3.97
C THR A 197 18.75 11.22 2.67
N GLN A 198 18.25 10.39 1.75
CA GLN A 198 18.90 10.16 0.45
C GLN A 198 18.86 11.41 -0.42
N TRP A 199 17.72 12.09 -0.50
CA TRP A 199 17.55 13.26 -1.36
C TRP A 199 18.30 14.48 -0.81
N GLU A 200 18.31 14.65 0.51
CA GLU A 200 19.13 15.65 1.19
C GLU A 200 20.62 15.42 0.92
N ALA A 201 21.11 14.17 1.02
CA ALA A 201 22.49 13.84 0.72
C ALA A 201 22.84 14.12 -0.76
N SER A 202 21.98 13.71 -1.68
CA SER A 202 22.17 13.92 -3.12
C SER A 202 22.15 15.41 -3.49
N ALA A 203 21.19 16.18 -2.97
CA ALA A 203 21.11 17.61 -3.20
C ALA A 203 22.36 18.34 -2.69
N ASN A 204 22.82 17.99 -1.49
CA ASN A 204 24.02 18.58 -0.88
C ASN A 204 25.30 18.24 -1.66
N GLU A 205 25.46 16.99 -2.09
CA GLU A 205 26.59 16.56 -2.91
C GLU A 205 26.65 17.33 -4.23
N LEU A 206 25.51 17.45 -4.92
CA LEU A 206 25.42 18.15 -6.20
C LEU A 206 25.64 19.66 -6.04
N LEU A 207 25.06 20.29 -5.01
CA LEU A 207 25.30 21.70 -4.69
C LEU A 207 26.77 21.96 -4.37
N GLN A 208 27.44 21.02 -3.67
CA GLN A 208 28.87 21.12 -3.39
C GLN A 208 29.71 20.95 -4.65
N ALA A 209 29.35 20.01 -5.52
CA ALA A 209 30.07 19.72 -6.76
C ALA A 209 29.97 20.86 -7.78
N TYR A 210 28.78 21.45 -7.95
CA TYR A 210 28.56 22.57 -8.87
C TYR A 210 28.96 23.93 -8.27
N GLY A 211 29.02 24.02 -6.94
CA GLY A 211 29.39 25.23 -6.22
C GLY A 211 28.41 26.39 -6.47
N PRO A 212 28.84 27.66 -6.38
CA PRO A 212 27.96 28.82 -6.50
C PRO A 212 27.43 29.06 -7.93
N ARG A 213 27.79 28.22 -8.91
CA ARG A 213 27.45 28.43 -10.32
C ARG A 213 26.97 27.12 -10.95
N ILE A 214 25.67 26.92 -10.88
CA ILE A 214 24.97 26.03 -11.82
C ILE A 214 24.99 26.77 -13.16
N ILE A 215 25.73 26.23 -14.13
CA ILE A 215 26.02 26.89 -15.41
C ILE A 215 25.31 26.23 -16.58
N SER A 216 24.82 25.00 -16.41
CA SER A 216 24.06 24.29 -17.44
C SER A 216 22.65 23.91 -16.99
N VAL A 217 21.79 23.66 -17.98
CA VAL A 217 20.41 23.18 -17.78
C VAL A 217 20.40 21.81 -17.08
N ASP A 218 21.34 20.93 -17.44
CA ASP A 218 21.44 19.59 -16.85
C ASP A 218 21.80 19.64 -15.37
N GLU A 219 22.77 20.49 -15.00
CA GLU A 219 23.15 20.73 -13.59
C GLU A 219 21.98 21.31 -12.79
N TYR A 220 21.20 22.21 -13.40
CA TYR A 220 20.02 22.80 -12.77
C TYR A 220 19.00 21.70 -12.43
N TRP A 221 18.63 20.88 -13.41
CA TRP A 221 17.65 19.81 -13.20
C TRP A 221 18.16 18.75 -12.23
N ALA A 222 19.46 18.44 -12.24
CA ALA A 222 20.07 17.48 -11.31
C ALA A 222 19.87 17.89 -9.83
N VAL A 223 19.96 19.18 -9.50
CA VAL A 223 19.71 19.68 -8.13
C VAL A 223 18.22 19.93 -7.88
N TYR A 224 17.50 20.42 -8.88
CA TYR A 224 16.09 20.76 -8.79
C TYR A 224 15.25 19.56 -8.33
N TYR A 225 15.45 18.37 -8.94
CA TYR A 225 14.61 17.21 -8.65
C TYR A 225 14.75 16.70 -7.21
N PRO A 226 15.96 16.46 -6.66
CA PRO A 226 16.12 16.11 -5.26
C PRO A 226 15.46 17.10 -4.30
N LEU A 227 15.63 18.41 -4.54
CA LEU A 227 15.04 19.45 -3.68
C LEU A 227 13.51 19.48 -3.75
N LEU A 228 12.94 19.37 -4.95
CA LEU A 228 11.49 19.27 -5.14
C LEU A 228 10.90 18.06 -4.41
N GLN A 229 11.58 16.91 -4.48
CA GLN A 229 11.12 15.69 -3.81
C GLN A 229 11.24 15.82 -2.29
N LEU A 230 12.33 16.42 -1.80
CA LEU A 230 12.61 16.60 -0.38
C LEU A 230 11.52 17.42 0.33
N GLU A 231 10.99 18.46 -0.34
CA GLU A 231 9.99 19.40 0.18
C GLU A 231 8.83 18.70 0.89
N ASN A 232 8.32 17.60 0.34
CA ASN A 232 7.12 16.94 0.84
C ASN A 232 7.41 15.78 1.80
N THR A 233 8.63 15.24 1.83
CA THR A 233 8.92 13.98 2.55
C THR A 233 8.65 14.03 4.06
N ALA A 234 9.04 15.12 4.73
CA ALA A 234 8.80 15.28 6.17
C ALA A 234 7.32 15.53 6.50
N ASP A 235 6.59 16.19 5.61
CA ASP A 235 5.14 16.37 5.75
C ASP A 235 4.40 15.05 5.62
N GLU A 236 4.80 14.19 4.68
CA GLU A 236 4.23 12.86 4.54
C GLU A 236 4.47 12.03 5.81
N ALA A 237 5.67 12.07 6.39
CA ALA A 237 5.94 11.42 7.67
C ALA A 237 5.07 11.99 8.82
N LEU A 238 4.85 13.31 8.87
CA LEU A 238 4.00 13.96 9.88
C LEU A 238 2.55 13.51 9.84
N ARG A 239 2.01 13.18 8.66
CA ARG A 239 0.60 12.76 8.51
C ARG A 239 0.26 11.47 9.26
N PHE A 240 1.27 10.63 9.54
CA PHE A 240 1.09 9.42 10.34
C PHE A 240 1.03 9.68 11.84
N LEU A 241 1.45 10.86 12.31
CA LEU A 241 1.52 11.19 13.72
C LEU A 241 0.15 11.64 14.24
N PRO A 242 -0.50 10.88 15.15
CA PRO A 242 -1.77 11.30 15.74
C PRO A 242 -1.64 12.68 16.39
N PRO A 243 -2.65 13.57 16.29
CA PRO A 243 -2.53 14.99 16.64
C PRO A 243 -2.17 15.26 18.10
N ASP A 244 -2.50 14.33 19.00
CA ASP A 244 -2.38 14.40 20.46
C ASP A 244 -1.12 13.74 21.01
N VAL A 245 -0.25 13.20 20.14
CA VAL A 245 1.02 12.60 20.55
C VAL A 245 2.21 13.34 19.96
N ASP A 246 3.27 13.40 20.75
CA ASP A 246 4.53 14.05 20.36
C ASP A 246 5.51 13.08 19.68
N GLU A 247 5.41 11.78 19.94
CA GLU A 247 6.27 10.75 19.35
C GLU A 247 5.46 9.77 18.50
N MET A 248 5.99 9.41 17.32
CA MET A 248 5.38 8.43 16.44
C MET A 248 5.26 7.06 17.11
N PRO A 249 4.04 6.51 17.28
CA PRO A 249 3.86 5.19 17.88
C PRO A 249 4.57 4.11 17.08
N VAL A 250 5.16 3.11 17.75
CA VAL A 250 5.88 1.99 17.09
C VAL A 250 5.03 1.27 16.05
N ARG A 251 3.72 1.11 16.30
CA ARG A 251 2.78 0.47 15.37
C ARG A 251 2.65 1.16 14.02
N MET A 252 3.10 2.42 13.91
CA MET A 252 3.14 3.15 12.64
C MET A 252 4.34 2.76 11.77
N PHE A 253 5.23 1.88 12.23
CA PHE A 253 6.39 1.40 11.47
C PHE A 253 6.18 -0.08 11.15
N TRP A 254 5.80 -0.38 9.91
CA TRP A 254 5.51 -1.75 9.47
C TRP A 254 6.49 -2.27 8.40
N THR A 255 7.41 -1.43 7.93
CA THR A 255 8.41 -1.81 6.93
C THR A 255 9.75 -2.13 7.59
N PRO A 256 10.57 -3.06 7.04
CA PRO A 256 11.89 -3.35 7.58
C PRO A 256 12.81 -2.11 7.66
N ILE A 257 12.77 -1.25 6.63
CA ILE A 257 13.56 -0.02 6.59
C ILE A 257 13.06 1.00 7.62
N GLY A 258 11.75 1.13 7.80
CA GLY A 258 11.19 2.04 8.78
C GLY A 258 11.51 1.63 10.22
N LEU A 259 11.38 0.34 10.52
CA LEU A 259 11.81 -0.24 11.79
C LEU A 259 13.32 -0.07 12.03
N TRP A 260 14.15 -0.14 10.99
CA TRP A 260 15.57 0.15 11.08
C TRP A 260 15.85 1.64 11.36
N MET A 261 15.22 2.55 10.61
CA MET A 261 15.34 4.00 10.79
C MET A 261 14.95 4.40 12.21
N ARG A 262 13.81 3.91 12.71
CA ARG A 262 13.35 4.16 14.08
C ARG A 262 14.33 3.64 15.13
N ARG A 263 14.87 2.42 14.95
CA ARG A 263 15.86 1.85 15.90
C ARG A 263 17.15 2.66 15.92
N ARG A 264 17.58 3.16 14.77
CA ARG A 264 18.81 3.96 14.64
C ARG A 264 18.66 5.35 15.23
N ASN A 265 17.52 6.01 15.03
CA ASN A 265 17.27 7.36 15.54
C ASN A 265 15.78 7.55 15.90
N PRO A 266 15.34 7.10 17.08
CA PRO A 266 13.92 7.18 17.46
C PRO A 266 13.45 8.63 17.61
N HIS A 267 14.32 9.53 18.06
CA HIS A 267 13.99 10.95 18.26
C HIS A 267 13.70 11.70 16.95
N ALA A 268 14.15 11.18 15.79
CA ALA A 268 13.83 11.76 14.49
C ALA A 268 12.32 11.76 14.18
N PHE A 269 11.54 10.91 14.84
CA PHE A 269 10.10 10.75 14.63
C PHE A 269 9.26 11.47 15.69
N ASN A 270 9.83 12.49 16.34
CA ASN A 270 9.11 13.41 17.20
C ASN A 270 8.47 14.53 16.36
N ARG A 271 7.28 15.00 16.75
CA ARG A 271 6.54 16.09 16.09
C ARG A 271 7.42 17.30 15.84
N ALA A 272 8.07 17.81 16.89
CA ALA A 272 8.87 19.02 16.81
C ALA A 272 10.04 18.86 15.82
N VAL A 273 10.66 17.68 15.79
CA VAL A 273 11.76 17.37 14.87
C VAL A 273 11.28 17.27 13.43
N LEU A 274 10.20 16.52 13.17
CA LEU A 274 9.63 16.39 11.83
C LEU A 274 9.08 17.73 11.30
N SER A 275 8.46 18.55 12.15
CA SER A 275 8.00 19.89 11.78
C SER A 275 9.16 20.85 11.48
N ALA A 276 10.25 20.78 12.24
CA ALA A 276 11.46 21.53 11.93
C ALA A 276 12.05 21.12 10.57
N LYS A 277 12.13 19.81 10.29
CA LYS A 277 12.61 19.29 9.00
C LYS A 277 11.68 19.66 7.84
N SER A 278 10.37 19.59 8.00
CA SER A 278 9.40 20.09 7.01
C SER A 278 9.63 21.58 6.71
N THR A 279 9.83 22.39 7.74
CA THR A 279 10.11 23.83 7.56
C THR A 279 11.42 24.07 6.82
N GLU A 280 12.47 23.32 7.18
CA GLU A 280 13.77 23.36 6.51
C GLU A 280 13.63 23.02 5.02
N TYR A 281 12.96 21.92 4.69
CA TYR A 281 12.79 21.45 3.32
C TYR A 281 11.93 22.37 2.47
N ARG A 282 10.82 22.90 3.02
CA ARG A 282 9.99 23.93 2.37
C ARG A 282 10.70 25.26 2.15
N THR A 283 11.80 25.52 2.87
CA THR A 283 12.60 26.72 2.66
C THR A 283 13.69 26.51 1.61
N ALA A 284 14.28 25.31 1.58
CA ALA A 284 15.40 24.98 0.70
C ALA A 284 15.07 25.13 -0.79
N PHE A 285 13.90 24.65 -1.22
CA PHE A 285 13.52 24.70 -2.64
C PHE A 285 13.22 26.12 -3.15
N PRO A 286 12.42 26.97 -2.46
CA PRO A 286 12.28 28.37 -2.84
C PRO A 286 13.60 29.15 -2.82
N GLU A 287 14.50 28.85 -1.89
CA GLU A 287 15.81 29.50 -1.83
C GLU A 287 16.67 29.13 -3.04
N PHE A 288 16.65 27.86 -3.46
CA PHE A 288 17.28 27.42 -4.70
C PHE A 288 16.73 28.19 -5.92
N LEU A 289 15.41 28.31 -6.05
CA LEU A 289 14.78 29.09 -7.13
C LEU A 289 15.13 30.58 -7.04
N ARG A 290 15.30 31.15 -5.85
CA ARG A 290 15.72 32.53 -5.64
C ARG A 290 17.15 32.78 -6.11
N ILE A 291 18.04 31.82 -5.90
CA ILE A 291 19.47 31.93 -6.26
C ILE A 291 19.69 31.67 -7.75
N TYR A 292 19.09 30.61 -8.30
CA TYR A 292 19.37 30.13 -9.66
C TYR A 292 18.28 30.47 -10.68
N GLY A 293 17.17 31.06 -10.24
CA GLY A 293 16.04 31.42 -11.08
C GLY A 293 15.02 30.28 -11.25
N PRO A 294 13.89 30.56 -11.93
CA PRO A 294 12.88 29.55 -12.24
C PRO A 294 13.43 28.50 -13.21
N PRO A 295 12.76 27.35 -13.36
CA PRO A 295 13.21 26.30 -14.26
C PRO A 295 13.42 26.83 -15.69
N PRO A 296 14.56 26.51 -16.33
CA PRO A 296 14.79 26.86 -17.72
C PRO A 296 13.72 26.20 -18.60
N LYS A 297 13.25 26.93 -19.61
CA LYS A 297 12.25 26.46 -20.58
C LYS A 297 12.84 25.47 -21.57
#